data_AF-A0AAD1SWD1-F1
#
_entry.id   AF-A0AAD1SWD1-F1
#
_cell.length_a   1.000
_cell.length_b   1.000
_cell.length_c   1.000
_cell.angle_alpha   90.00
_cell.angle_beta   90.00
_cell.angle_gamma   90.00
#
_symmetry.space_group_name_H-M   'P 1'
#
loop_
_entity.id
_entity.type
_entity.pdbx_description
1 polymer ?
#
loop_
_entity_poly.entity_id
_entity_poly.type
_entity_poly.pdbx_seq_one_letter_code
_entity_poly.pdbx_strand_id
1 'polypeptide(L)'
;MKFETANPLSMATPIEAITYCIPTFHATPWMGRGISHLAQVFESGDLMSFERLTTIYNLPHTSRYSYIQLKSFLHTSNKDSRRETKDTRELSIWEQTGITAKLPQTFKPLSGCYRLILPYQPLSDSTPAHQWEMDLQTPITERQWSNITSSTRKLIKSAPLIEQHQKTIYRWYMVPLRIHKLYPNASPTCWRCKQEKGSVLHIWWKCPRLIRYWEDTQKIIADTTTIQLPLDPKAFLLLDIPRETPTQARKLMYHILLTAQKLIARLWKTTEAPSIPTLIQDIDNQAIYETSFSKARNRTSCSSSMWEQWRVWKTANKQHVSRQQPNQTQRLDAERGWVASTSR
;
A
#
# COMPACT_ATOMS: atom_id res chain seq x y z
N MET A 1 -14.51 -29.89 -16.48
CA MET A 1 -13.04 -29.98 -16.46
C MET A 1 -12.65 -31.14 -15.57
N LYS A 2 -12.28 -32.29 -16.16
CA LYS A 2 -11.64 -33.38 -15.43
C LYS A 2 -10.21 -32.90 -15.13
N PHE A 3 -9.85 -32.77 -13.86
CA PHE A 3 -8.45 -32.56 -13.50
C PHE A 3 -7.72 -33.87 -13.82
N GLU A 4 -6.90 -33.86 -14.86
CA GLU A 4 -5.98 -34.97 -15.16
C GLU A 4 -4.98 -35.08 -14.00
N THR A 5 -5.19 -36.07 -13.14
CA THR A 5 -4.35 -36.40 -11.99
C THR A 5 -3.10 -37.13 -12.46
N ALA A 6 -2.14 -36.38 -13.01
CA ALA A 6 -0.80 -36.87 -13.28
C ALA A 6 0.21 -35.73 -13.15
N ASN A 7 0.21 -35.05 -12.00
CA ASN A 7 1.30 -34.13 -11.66
C ASN A 7 2.12 -34.76 -10.53
N PRO A 8 3.42 -35.03 -10.73
CA PRO A 8 4.31 -35.42 -9.64
C PRO A 8 4.30 -34.29 -8.60
N LEU A 9 4.22 -34.67 -7.31
CA LEU A 9 4.25 -33.70 -6.23
C LEU A 9 5.54 -32.88 -6.33
N SER A 10 5.41 -31.56 -6.28
CA SER A 10 6.57 -30.67 -6.24
C SER A 10 7.34 -30.89 -4.94
N MET A 11 8.66 -30.73 -4.99
CA MET A 11 9.50 -30.73 -3.78
C MET A 11 9.10 -29.61 -2.80
N ALA A 12 8.46 -28.55 -3.30
CA ALA A 12 7.88 -27.48 -2.49
C ALA A 12 6.50 -27.80 -1.92
N THR A 13 5.94 -29.00 -2.12
CA THR A 13 4.64 -29.37 -1.57
C THR A 13 4.71 -29.46 -0.04
N PRO A 14 3.82 -28.75 0.70
CA PRO A 14 3.73 -28.89 2.15
C PRO A 14 3.37 -30.32 2.56
N ILE A 15 3.98 -30.82 3.64
CA ILE A 15 3.70 -32.18 4.14
C ILE A 15 2.24 -32.35 4.58
N GLU A 16 1.62 -31.29 5.08
CA GLU A 16 0.19 -31.30 5.37
C GLU A 16 -0.66 -31.54 4.12
N ALA A 17 -0.23 -31.03 2.96
CA ALA A 17 -0.98 -31.19 1.72
C ALA A 17 -1.01 -32.66 1.24
N ILE A 18 -0.10 -33.51 1.74
CA ILE A 18 -0.09 -34.96 1.46
C ILE A 18 -1.33 -35.63 2.04
N THR A 19 -1.95 -35.09 3.10
CA THR A 19 -3.19 -35.62 3.67
C THR A 19 -4.36 -35.61 2.68
N TYR A 20 -4.36 -34.68 1.71
CA TYR A 20 -5.36 -34.66 0.63
C TYR A 20 -5.18 -35.81 -0.36
N CYS A 21 -3.94 -36.27 -0.55
CA CYS A 21 -3.62 -37.40 -1.44
C CYS A 21 -3.68 -38.75 -0.72
N ILE A 22 -3.35 -38.76 0.57
CA ILE A 22 -3.33 -39.94 1.44
C ILE A 22 -4.12 -39.60 2.70
N PRO A 23 -5.44 -39.87 2.74
CA PRO A 23 -6.30 -39.50 3.87
C PRO A 23 -5.88 -40.10 5.22
N THR A 24 -5.14 -41.22 5.18
CA THR A 24 -4.61 -41.93 6.36
C THR A 24 -3.22 -41.46 6.77
N PHE A 25 -2.65 -40.46 6.10
CA PHE A 25 -1.33 -39.92 6.43
C PHE A 25 -1.41 -38.98 7.63
N HIS A 26 -0.62 -39.25 8.67
CA HIS A 26 -0.55 -38.42 9.86
C HIS A 26 0.62 -37.41 9.78
N ALA A 27 0.33 -36.20 9.31
CA ALA A 27 1.33 -35.12 9.11
C ALA A 27 1.77 -34.40 10.39
N THR A 28 0.94 -34.37 11.44
CA THR A 28 1.17 -33.59 12.68
C THR A 28 2.50 -33.91 13.38
N PRO A 29 2.91 -35.19 13.55
CA PRO A 29 4.18 -35.53 14.18
C PRO A 29 5.41 -35.08 13.37
N TRP A 30 5.26 -34.95 12.05
CA TRP A 30 6.33 -34.57 11.13
C TRP A 30 6.54 -33.05 11.17
N MET A 31 5.44 -32.29 11.10
CA MET A 31 5.46 -30.84 11.22
C MET A 31 5.98 -30.36 12.57
N GLY A 32 5.56 -31.02 13.66
CA GLY A 32 6.02 -30.71 15.02
C GLY A 32 7.52 -30.91 15.24
N ARG A 33 8.19 -31.64 14.35
CA ARG A 33 9.65 -31.86 14.37
C ARG A 33 10.40 -31.08 13.29
N GLY A 34 9.73 -30.14 12.62
CA GLY A 34 10.35 -29.23 11.66
C GLY A 34 10.37 -29.74 10.21
N ILE A 35 9.62 -30.80 9.90
CA ILE A 35 9.42 -31.25 8.51
C ILE A 35 8.13 -30.61 7.98
N SER A 36 8.27 -29.51 7.25
CA SER A 36 7.19 -28.72 6.68
C SER A 36 6.94 -29.00 5.19
N HIS A 37 7.98 -29.38 4.43
CA HIS A 37 7.89 -29.57 2.97
C HIS A 37 8.48 -30.91 2.54
N LEU A 38 7.98 -31.44 1.42
CA LEU A 38 8.41 -32.73 0.87
C LEU A 38 9.92 -32.78 0.58
N ALA A 39 10.51 -31.68 0.09
CA ALA A 39 11.95 -31.54 -0.16
C ALA A 39 12.83 -31.94 1.04
N GLN A 40 12.36 -31.76 2.27
CA GLN A 40 13.11 -32.04 3.49
C GLN A 40 13.20 -33.55 3.80
N VAL A 41 12.46 -34.38 3.07
CA VAL A 41 12.47 -35.84 3.19
C VAL A 41 13.38 -36.47 2.13
N PHE A 42 13.93 -35.68 1.21
CA PHE A 42 14.83 -36.12 0.16
C PHE A 42 16.26 -35.65 0.40
N GLU A 43 17.24 -36.48 0.03
CA GLU A 43 18.67 -36.16 0.05
C GLU A 43 19.26 -36.60 -1.30
N SER A 44 19.95 -35.70 -2.00
CA SER A 44 20.57 -35.96 -3.31
C SER A 44 19.62 -36.52 -4.40
N GLY A 45 18.32 -36.19 -4.31
CA GLY A 45 17.29 -36.62 -5.25
C GLY A 45 16.60 -37.94 -4.90
N ASP A 46 17.03 -38.61 -3.82
CA ASP A 46 16.45 -39.86 -3.34
C ASP A 46 15.72 -39.65 -2.00
N LEU A 47 14.66 -40.43 -1.77
CA LEU A 47 13.93 -40.41 -0.50
C LEU A 47 14.82 -40.97 0.62
N MET A 48 15.05 -40.18 1.68
CA MET A 48 15.85 -40.60 2.83
C MET A 48 15.23 -41.83 3.51
N SER A 49 16.08 -42.73 4.03
CA SER A 49 15.61 -43.85 4.83
C SER A 49 14.93 -43.37 6.13
N PHE A 50 14.01 -44.16 6.67
CA PHE A 50 13.34 -43.82 7.93
C PHE A 50 14.35 -43.64 9.08
N GLU A 51 15.39 -44.48 9.12
CA GLU A 51 16.46 -44.38 10.12
C GLU A 51 17.19 -43.04 10.03
N ARG A 52 17.50 -42.60 8.80
CA ARG A 52 18.14 -41.31 8.55
C ARG A 52 17.25 -40.14 8.98
N LEU A 53 15.95 -40.19 8.69
CA LEU A 53 14.98 -39.19 9.12
C LEU A 53 14.83 -39.15 10.65
N THR A 54 14.85 -40.31 11.31
CA THR A 54 14.85 -40.42 12.77
C THR A 54 16.12 -39.79 13.35
N THR A 55 17.29 -39.98 12.76
CA THR A 55 18.52 -39.33 13.23
C THR A 55 18.48 -37.80 13.08
N ILE A 56 17.96 -37.27 11.97
CA ILE A 56 17.98 -35.82 11.67
C ILE A 56 16.87 -35.06 12.41
N TYR A 57 15.66 -35.60 12.45
CA TYR A 57 14.46 -34.92 12.97
C TYR A 57 13.91 -35.53 14.27
N ASN A 58 14.57 -36.57 14.80
CA ASN A 58 14.14 -37.29 16.00
C ASN A 58 12.69 -37.85 15.88
N LEU A 59 12.27 -38.23 14.68
CA LEU A 59 10.90 -38.71 14.43
C LEU A 59 10.59 -39.98 15.27
N PRO A 60 9.39 -40.06 15.88
CA PRO A 60 9.01 -41.22 16.67
C PRO A 60 8.80 -42.45 15.78
N HIS A 61 9.12 -43.65 16.30
CA HIS A 61 8.91 -44.91 15.58
C HIS A 61 7.45 -45.14 15.17
N THR A 62 6.48 -44.53 15.87
CA THR A 62 5.06 -44.55 15.50
C THR A 62 4.77 -43.94 14.12
N SER A 63 5.64 -43.04 13.64
CA SER A 63 5.54 -42.41 12.31
C SER A 63 6.07 -43.28 11.17
N ARG A 64 6.57 -44.50 11.46
CA ARG A 64 7.10 -45.43 10.45
C ARG A 64 6.04 -45.84 9.43
N TYR A 65 4.80 -46.05 9.87
CA TYR A 65 3.71 -46.38 8.96
C TYR A 65 3.40 -45.23 8.00
N SER A 66 3.33 -43.98 8.50
CA SER A 66 3.18 -42.78 7.66
C SER A 66 4.31 -42.63 6.63
N TYR A 67 5.55 -42.97 7.01
CA TYR A 67 6.68 -42.99 6.09
C TYR A 67 6.52 -44.05 4.98
N ILE A 68 6.06 -45.25 5.34
CA ILE A 68 5.79 -46.33 4.36
C ILE A 68 4.66 -45.93 3.40
N GLN A 69 3.61 -45.29 3.91
CA GLN A 69 2.51 -44.76 3.09
C GLN A 69 3.03 -43.73 2.08
N LEU A 70 3.83 -42.76 2.54
CA LEU A 70 4.45 -41.76 1.67
C LEU A 70 5.35 -42.42 0.63
N LYS A 71 6.23 -43.36 1.05
CA LYS A 71 7.13 -44.08 0.15
C LYS A 71 6.36 -44.88 -0.91
N SER A 72 5.29 -45.58 -0.52
CA SER A 72 4.43 -46.35 -1.43
C SER A 72 3.71 -45.43 -2.41
N PHE A 73 3.17 -44.31 -1.92
CA PHE A 73 2.52 -43.30 -2.75
C PHE A 73 3.47 -42.72 -3.78
N LEU A 74 4.66 -42.27 -3.38
CA LEU A 74 5.69 -41.74 -4.28
C LEU A 74 6.14 -42.77 -5.32
N HIS A 75 6.27 -44.03 -4.92
CA HIS A 75 6.62 -45.11 -5.84
C HIS A 75 5.49 -45.46 -6.83
N THR A 76 4.23 -45.23 -6.43
CA THR A 76 3.06 -45.50 -7.29
C THR A 76 2.76 -44.33 -8.22
N SER A 77 2.89 -43.10 -7.73
CA SER A 77 2.68 -41.88 -8.54
C SER A 77 3.81 -41.65 -9.56
N ASN A 78 5.03 -42.08 -9.27
CA ASN A 78 6.16 -42.01 -10.22
C ASN A 78 6.15 -43.12 -11.28
N LYS A 79 5.21 -44.08 -11.27
CA LYS A 79 5.11 -45.11 -12.32
C LYS A 79 4.54 -44.60 -13.64
N ASP A 80 3.70 -43.56 -13.62
CA ASP A 80 3.07 -42.98 -14.82
C ASP A 80 3.89 -41.86 -15.47
N SER A 81 4.97 -41.39 -14.83
CA SER A 81 5.85 -40.37 -15.41
C SER A 81 6.94 -41.02 -16.28
N ARG A 82 6.70 -41.09 -17.60
CA ARG A 82 7.76 -41.21 -18.63
C ARG A 82 8.64 -39.94 -18.71
N ARG A 83 8.98 -39.37 -17.56
CA ARG A 83 9.98 -38.32 -17.44
C ARG A 83 10.98 -38.83 -16.43
N GLU A 84 12.24 -38.75 -16.78
CA GLU A 84 13.35 -38.79 -15.85
C GLU A 84 13.13 -37.69 -14.79
N THR A 85 12.29 -37.93 -13.79
CA THR A 85 12.09 -36.99 -12.68
C THR A 85 13.07 -37.34 -11.58
N LYS A 86 14.36 -37.40 -11.91
CA LYS A 86 15.31 -36.71 -11.04
C LYS A 86 15.01 -35.24 -11.31
N ASP A 87 14.18 -34.62 -10.48
CA ASP A 87 14.06 -33.16 -10.50
C ASP A 87 15.41 -32.62 -10.01
N THR A 88 16.39 -32.59 -10.91
CA THR A 88 17.72 -31.99 -10.70
C THR A 88 17.64 -30.47 -10.81
N ARG A 89 16.42 -29.92 -10.93
CA ARG A 89 16.23 -28.48 -10.95
C ARG A 89 16.67 -27.95 -9.61
N GLU A 90 17.68 -27.08 -9.64
CA GLU A 90 18.06 -26.31 -8.47
C GLU A 90 16.84 -25.51 -7.99
N LEU A 91 16.54 -25.61 -6.70
CA LEU A 91 15.49 -24.82 -6.08
C LEU A 91 15.76 -23.34 -6.35
N SER A 92 14.75 -22.59 -6.78
CA SER A 92 14.84 -21.13 -6.93
C SER A 92 15.21 -20.50 -5.58
N ILE A 93 15.86 -19.32 -5.59
CA ILE A 93 16.14 -18.54 -4.38
C ILE A 93 14.92 -18.40 -3.45
N TRP A 94 13.72 -18.28 -4.04
CA TRP A 94 12.45 -18.20 -3.32
C TRP A 94 12.04 -19.52 -2.67
N GLU A 95 12.18 -20.61 -3.42
CA GLU A 95 11.88 -21.97 -2.94
C GLU A 95 12.86 -22.38 -1.86
N GLN A 96 14.15 -22.07 -2.04
CA GLN A 96 15.16 -22.25 -1.01
C GLN A 96 14.76 -21.50 0.27
N THR A 97 14.38 -20.22 0.20
CA THR A 97 13.96 -19.50 1.42
C THR A 97 12.71 -20.04 2.11
N GLY A 98 11.78 -20.65 1.36
CA GLY A 98 10.59 -21.29 1.94
C GLY A 98 10.85 -22.70 2.50
N ILE A 99 11.77 -23.45 1.88
CA ILE A 99 12.01 -24.87 2.15
C ILE A 99 13.17 -25.08 3.14
N THR A 100 14.29 -24.35 3.00
CA THR A 100 15.51 -24.51 3.81
C THR A 100 15.46 -23.72 5.11
N ALA A 101 14.48 -22.83 5.27
CA ALA A 101 14.14 -22.27 6.56
C ALA A 101 13.59 -23.40 7.45
N LYS A 102 14.47 -24.15 8.10
CA LYS A 102 14.18 -24.66 9.45
C LYS A 102 13.66 -23.42 10.17
N LEU A 103 12.36 -23.32 10.43
CA LEU A 103 11.76 -22.13 11.02
C LEU A 103 12.07 -22.19 12.53
N PRO A 104 13.12 -21.54 13.06
CA PRO A 104 12.99 -21.09 14.43
C PRO A 104 11.79 -20.15 14.46
N GLN A 105 11.02 -20.19 15.53
CA GLN A 105 9.86 -19.31 15.80
C GLN A 105 10.18 -17.80 15.69
N THR A 106 11.44 -17.44 15.44
CA THR A 106 11.98 -16.09 15.31
C THR A 106 12.28 -15.65 13.87
N PHE A 107 12.20 -16.54 12.87
CA PHE A 107 12.47 -16.14 11.47
C PHE A 107 11.30 -15.30 10.94
N LYS A 108 11.59 -14.05 10.54
CA LYS A 108 10.62 -13.14 9.93
C LYS A 108 10.65 -13.37 8.41
N PRO A 109 9.78 -14.21 7.82
CA PRO A 109 9.85 -14.57 6.39
C PRO A 109 9.84 -13.33 5.48
N LEU A 110 9.08 -12.31 5.86
CA LEU A 110 9.04 -11.01 5.17
C LEU A 110 10.42 -10.33 5.09
N SER A 111 11.24 -10.42 6.14
CA SER A 111 12.60 -9.85 6.15
C SER A 111 13.54 -10.61 5.22
N GLY A 112 13.40 -11.94 5.14
CA GLY A 112 14.11 -12.78 4.19
C GLY A 112 13.77 -12.42 2.75
N CYS A 113 12.47 -12.36 2.43
CA CYS A 113 11.98 -11.91 1.13
C CYS A 113 12.47 -10.51 0.77
N TYR A 114 12.44 -9.57 1.72
CA TYR A 114 12.91 -8.21 1.51
C TYR A 114 14.42 -8.15 1.16
N ARG A 115 15.26 -8.93 1.85
CA ARG A 115 16.69 -9.04 1.55
C ARG A 115 16.97 -9.61 0.17
N LEU A 116 16.14 -10.56 -0.30
CA LEU A 116 16.27 -11.09 -1.65
C LEU A 116 15.91 -10.06 -2.73
N ILE A 117 14.93 -9.19 -2.46
CA ILE A 117 14.48 -8.17 -3.43
C ILE A 117 15.40 -6.96 -3.45
N LEU A 118 16.01 -6.60 -2.31
CA LEU A 118 16.79 -5.37 -2.15
C LEU A 118 17.88 -5.16 -3.22
N PRO A 119 18.69 -6.17 -3.63
CA PRO A 119 19.71 -6.01 -4.66
C PRO A 119 19.15 -5.75 -6.07
N TYR A 120 17.91 -6.17 -6.33
CA TYR A 120 17.25 -6.03 -7.63
C TYR A 120 16.38 -4.77 -7.72
N GLN A 121 16.31 -3.96 -6.66
CA GLN A 121 15.66 -2.67 -6.77
C GLN A 121 16.46 -1.84 -7.79
N PRO A 122 15.82 -1.32 -8.84
CA PRO A 122 16.51 -0.41 -9.74
C PRO A 122 16.97 0.77 -8.88
N LEU A 123 18.30 0.94 -8.80
CA LEU A 123 18.91 2.15 -8.28
C LEU A 123 18.47 3.27 -9.22
N SER A 124 17.32 3.88 -8.93
CA SER A 124 17.02 5.18 -9.51
C SER A 124 18.08 6.12 -8.93
N ASP A 125 19.05 6.51 -9.75
CA ASP A 125 20.08 7.49 -9.37
C ASP A 125 19.46 8.77 -8.79
N SER A 126 18.20 9.05 -9.16
CA SER A 126 17.40 10.13 -8.60
C SER A 126 16.61 9.67 -7.36
N THR A 127 16.92 10.26 -6.21
CA THR A 127 16.07 10.18 -5.01
C THR A 127 14.75 10.92 -5.23
N PRO A 128 13.66 10.60 -4.52
CA PRO A 128 12.41 11.36 -4.60
C PRO A 128 12.61 12.85 -4.30
N ALA A 129 13.53 13.18 -3.39
CA ALA A 129 13.92 14.56 -3.09
C ALA A 129 14.48 15.26 -4.33
N HIS A 130 15.46 14.65 -5.00
CA HIS A 130 16.04 15.18 -6.23
C HIS A 130 15.00 15.33 -7.35
N GLN A 131 14.08 14.37 -7.49
CA GLN A 131 12.99 14.49 -8.45
C GLN A 131 12.07 15.69 -8.14
N TRP A 132 11.82 15.98 -6.86
CA TRP A 132 11.07 17.19 -6.46
C TRP A 132 11.88 18.47 -6.69
N GLU A 133 13.19 18.49 -6.45
CA GLU A 133 14.03 19.64 -6.81
C GLU A 133 13.95 19.96 -8.30
N MET A 134 14.02 18.95 -9.16
CA MET A 134 13.94 19.12 -10.62
C MET A 134 12.59 19.68 -11.06
N ASP A 135 11.48 19.17 -10.50
CA ASP A 135 10.14 19.65 -10.85
C ASP A 135 9.87 21.07 -10.32
N LEU A 136 10.32 21.36 -9.10
CA LEU A 136 10.10 22.65 -8.42
C LEU A 136 11.15 23.72 -8.78
N GLN A 137 12.23 23.33 -9.45
CA GLN A 137 13.38 24.19 -9.78
C GLN A 137 13.95 24.92 -8.55
N THR A 138 13.83 24.28 -7.38
CA THR A 138 14.23 24.85 -6.08
C THR A 138 15.03 23.79 -5.32
N PRO A 139 16.20 24.13 -4.77
CA PRO A 139 16.99 23.18 -3.99
C PRO A 139 16.25 22.79 -2.69
N ILE A 140 16.28 21.51 -2.35
CA ILE A 140 15.72 20.90 -1.15
C ILE A 140 16.89 20.25 -0.42
N THR A 141 17.36 20.92 0.63
CA THR A 141 18.43 20.38 1.47
C THR A 141 17.99 19.08 2.15
N GLU A 142 18.95 18.19 2.47
CA GLU A 142 18.67 16.94 3.19
C GLU A 142 17.95 17.18 4.52
N ARG A 143 18.31 18.26 5.23
CA ARG A 143 17.64 18.67 6.47
C ARG A 143 16.18 19.06 6.23
N GLN A 144 15.87 19.77 5.15
CA GLN A 144 14.49 20.10 4.77
C GLN A 144 13.71 18.82 4.42
N TRP A 145 14.31 17.92 3.64
CA TRP A 145 13.66 16.65 3.28
C TRP A 145 13.37 15.76 4.50
N SER A 146 14.32 15.67 5.43
CA SER A 146 14.13 14.96 6.71
C SER A 146 13.01 15.60 7.56
N ASN A 147 12.88 16.92 7.51
CA ASN A 147 11.76 17.61 8.17
C ASN A 147 10.43 17.27 7.51
N ILE A 148 10.32 17.37 6.18
CA ILE A 148 9.12 17.06 5.39
C ILE A 148 8.62 15.62 5.64
N THR A 149 9.55 14.66 5.70
CA THR A 149 9.22 13.24 5.88
C THR A 149 8.85 12.88 7.32
N SER A 150 9.38 13.60 8.33
CA SER A 150 9.16 13.31 9.75
C SER A 150 8.07 14.18 10.41
N SER A 151 7.80 15.39 9.92
CA SER A 151 6.87 16.35 10.53
C SER A 151 5.44 15.82 10.58
N THR A 152 4.97 15.19 9.50
CA THR A 152 3.60 14.71 9.38
C THR A 152 3.23 13.69 10.47
N ARG A 153 4.13 12.74 10.76
CA ARG A 153 3.92 11.74 11.82
C ARG A 153 3.93 12.35 13.23
N LYS A 154 4.61 13.49 13.42
CA LYS A 154 4.65 14.20 14.71
C LYS A 154 3.38 15.02 14.94
N LEU A 155 2.81 15.57 13.86
CA LEU A 155 1.68 16.51 13.94
C LEU A 155 0.31 15.83 13.78
N ILE A 156 0.21 14.79 12.95
CA ILE A 156 -1.04 14.10 12.62
C ILE A 156 -1.04 12.69 13.18
N LYS A 157 -2.22 12.23 13.65
CA LYS A 157 -2.43 10.86 14.13
C LYS A 157 -3.24 9.97 13.19
N SER A 158 -3.93 10.57 12.22
CA SER A 158 -4.71 9.87 11.22
C SER A 158 -3.82 9.09 10.26
N ALA A 159 -3.85 7.76 10.34
CA ALA A 159 -3.09 6.88 9.45
C ALA A 159 -3.37 7.16 7.96
N PRO A 160 -4.63 7.35 7.50
CA PRO A 160 -4.90 7.67 6.10
C PRO A 160 -4.26 8.98 5.62
N LEU A 161 -4.18 10.01 6.46
CA LEU A 161 -3.54 11.28 6.08
C LEU A 161 -2.01 11.17 6.07
N ILE A 162 -1.43 10.43 7.04
CA ILE A 162 0.00 10.13 7.03
C ILE A 162 0.35 9.37 5.75
N GLU A 163 -0.42 8.34 5.40
CA GLU A 163 -0.24 7.56 4.18
C GLU A 163 -0.36 8.43 2.93
N GLN A 164 -1.37 9.30 2.87
CA GLN A 164 -1.53 10.25 1.77
C GLN A 164 -0.28 11.11 1.57
N HIS A 165 0.27 11.68 2.65
CA HIS A 165 1.50 12.47 2.58
C HIS A 165 2.67 11.65 2.04
N GLN A 166 2.86 10.43 2.57
CA GLN A 166 3.94 9.55 2.11
C GLN A 166 3.77 9.21 0.62
N LYS A 167 2.55 8.92 0.16
CA LYS A 167 2.27 8.65 -1.25
C LYS A 167 2.58 9.86 -2.15
N THR A 168 2.29 11.08 -1.69
CA THR A 168 2.63 12.31 -2.42
C THR A 168 4.15 12.50 -2.48
N ILE A 169 4.86 12.53 -1.35
CA ILE A 169 6.30 12.82 -1.31
C ILE A 169 7.13 11.74 -2.03
N TYR A 170 6.75 10.47 -1.95
CA TYR A 170 7.40 9.36 -2.66
C TYR A 170 6.89 9.17 -4.09
N ARG A 171 6.01 10.05 -4.58
CA ARG A 171 5.51 10.03 -5.97
C ARG A 171 4.91 8.67 -6.35
N TRP A 172 4.15 8.09 -5.42
CA TRP A 172 3.56 6.76 -5.54
C TRP A 172 2.55 6.66 -6.68
N TYR A 173 1.81 7.74 -6.93
CA TYR A 173 0.77 7.75 -7.95
C TYR A 173 1.35 7.68 -9.36
N MET A 174 0.86 6.73 -10.15
CA MET A 174 1.17 6.64 -11.57
C MET A 174 0.53 7.80 -12.32
N VAL A 175 1.32 8.50 -13.14
CA VAL A 175 0.89 9.64 -13.97
C VAL A 175 0.86 9.25 -15.44
N PRO A 176 0.06 9.91 -16.30
CA PRO A 176 -0.02 9.62 -17.74
C PRO A 176 1.33 9.55 -18.42
N LEU A 177 2.27 10.46 -18.08
CA LEU A 177 3.60 10.43 -18.67
C LEU A 177 4.39 9.16 -18.31
N ARG A 178 4.25 8.64 -17.09
CA ARG A 178 4.87 7.37 -16.66
C ARG A 178 4.15 6.17 -17.27
N ILE A 179 2.82 6.23 -17.36
CA ILE A 179 2.00 5.18 -17.95
C ILE A 179 2.30 5.05 -19.45
N HIS A 180 2.43 6.15 -20.17
CA HIS A 180 2.79 6.18 -21.60
C HIS A 180 4.17 5.56 -21.86
N LYS A 181 5.14 5.78 -20.96
CA LYS A 181 6.46 5.12 -21.06
C LYS A 181 6.37 3.60 -20.93
N LEU A 182 5.44 3.10 -20.11
CA LEU A 182 5.23 1.66 -19.92
C LEU A 182 4.35 1.05 -21.03
N TYR A 183 3.36 1.81 -21.48
CA TYR A 183 2.40 1.43 -22.51
C TYR A 183 2.32 2.54 -23.56
N PRO A 184 3.10 2.45 -24.66
CA PRO A 184 3.15 3.51 -25.68
C PRO A 184 1.80 3.87 -26.29
N ASN A 185 0.84 2.92 -26.30
CA ASN A 185 -0.52 3.13 -26.81
C ASN A 185 -1.39 4.03 -25.90
N ALA A 186 -1.01 4.24 -24.64
CA ALA A 186 -1.74 5.10 -23.71
C ALA A 186 -1.41 6.58 -23.96
N SER A 187 -2.37 7.50 -23.81
CA SER A 187 -2.10 8.93 -23.99
C SER A 187 -1.19 9.50 -22.89
N PRO A 188 -0.16 10.30 -23.22
CA PRO A 188 0.68 10.99 -22.23
C PRO A 188 0.03 12.26 -21.66
N THR A 189 -1.15 12.66 -22.14
CA THR A 189 -1.82 13.91 -21.74
C THR A 189 -2.46 13.80 -20.36
N CYS A 190 -2.54 14.93 -19.64
CA CYS A 190 -3.25 15.03 -18.37
C CYS A 190 -4.72 14.60 -18.48
N TRP A 191 -5.20 13.78 -17.52
CA TRP A 191 -6.60 13.33 -17.49
C TRP A 191 -7.61 14.47 -17.33
N ARG A 192 -7.22 15.57 -16.68
CA ARG A 192 -8.09 16.71 -16.36
C ARG A 192 -8.23 17.70 -17.51
N CYS A 193 -7.12 18.31 -17.93
CA CYS A 193 -7.15 19.33 -18.99
C CYS A 193 -7.09 18.74 -20.40
N LYS A 194 -6.57 17.51 -20.59
CA LYS A 194 -6.31 16.90 -21.90
C LYS A 194 -5.47 17.75 -22.87
N GLN A 195 -4.73 18.74 -22.35
CA GLN A 195 -3.95 19.71 -23.15
C GLN A 195 -2.44 19.48 -23.01
N GLU A 196 -1.94 19.46 -21.77
CA GLU A 196 -0.51 19.30 -21.48
C GLU A 196 -0.15 17.85 -21.11
N LYS A 197 1.15 17.54 -21.16
CA LYS A 197 1.70 16.26 -20.67
C LYS A 197 1.40 16.10 -19.18
N GLY A 198 0.84 14.95 -18.80
CA GLY A 198 0.50 14.63 -17.42
C GLY A 198 1.74 14.26 -16.60
N SER A 199 2.57 15.24 -16.25
CA SER A 199 3.65 15.09 -15.27
C SER A 199 3.10 15.07 -13.84
N VAL A 200 3.94 14.66 -12.86
CA VAL A 200 3.58 14.68 -11.44
C VAL A 200 3.19 16.08 -11.01
N LEU A 201 4.05 17.08 -11.26
CA LEU A 201 3.77 18.46 -10.89
C LEU A 201 2.57 19.04 -11.64
N HIS A 202 2.37 18.67 -12.91
CA HIS A 202 1.19 19.14 -13.65
C HIS A 202 -0.11 18.64 -13.00
N ILE A 203 -0.23 17.33 -12.73
CA ILE A 203 -1.48 16.78 -12.20
C ILE A 203 -1.76 17.23 -10.77
N TRP A 204 -0.72 17.42 -9.96
CA TRP A 204 -0.90 17.86 -8.58
C TRP A 204 -1.09 19.37 -8.44
N TRP A 205 -0.47 20.18 -9.31
CA TRP A 205 -0.37 21.63 -9.11
C TRP A 205 -0.65 22.46 -10.36
N LYS A 206 0.14 22.30 -11.44
CA LYS A 206 0.10 23.24 -12.59
C LYS A 206 -1.14 23.10 -13.47
N CYS A 207 -1.95 22.05 -13.31
CA CYS A 207 -3.13 21.85 -14.14
C CYS A 207 -4.09 23.05 -14.03
N PRO A 208 -4.50 23.69 -15.15
CA PRO A 208 -5.40 24.84 -15.11
C PRO A 208 -6.73 24.58 -14.41
N ARG A 209 -7.20 23.32 -14.43
CA ARG A 209 -8.43 22.88 -13.75
C ARG A 209 -8.30 22.86 -12.22
N LEU A 210 -7.08 22.86 -11.68
CA LEU A 210 -6.81 22.81 -10.24
C LEU A 210 -6.41 24.16 -9.64
N ILE A 211 -6.08 25.16 -10.45
CA ILE A 211 -5.62 26.48 -9.94
C ILE A 211 -6.64 27.08 -8.97
N ARG A 212 -7.90 27.19 -9.39
CA ARG A 212 -8.99 27.70 -8.53
C ARG A 212 -9.19 26.89 -7.26
N TYR A 213 -9.04 25.57 -7.34
CA TYR A 213 -9.17 24.69 -6.17
C TYR A 213 -8.09 24.99 -5.12
N TRP A 214 -6.85 25.23 -5.56
CA TRP A 214 -5.76 25.59 -4.66
C TRP A 214 -5.89 27.01 -4.10
N GLU A 215 -6.34 27.97 -4.92
CA GLU A 215 -6.65 29.34 -4.47
C GLU A 215 -7.74 29.36 -3.40
N ASP A 216 -8.85 28.64 -3.63
CA ASP A 216 -9.93 28.51 -2.65
C ASP A 216 -9.44 27.80 -1.37
N THR A 217 -8.59 26.77 -1.51
CA THR A 217 -7.98 26.08 -0.35
C THR A 217 -7.06 27.01 0.44
N GLN A 218 -6.25 27.84 -0.24
CA GLN A 218 -5.40 28.85 0.39
C GLN A 218 -6.25 29.85 1.18
N LYS A 219 -7.35 30.32 0.59
CA LYS A 219 -8.26 31.25 1.24
C LYS A 219 -8.85 30.65 2.52
N ILE A 220 -9.30 29.39 2.49
CA ILE A 220 -9.78 28.67 3.68
C ILE A 220 -8.69 28.63 4.77
N ILE A 221 -7.44 28.31 4.39
CA ILE A 221 -6.32 28.28 5.33
C ILE A 221 -6.08 29.65 5.95
N ALA A 222 -6.04 30.71 5.13
CA ALA A 222 -5.84 32.08 5.59
C ALA A 222 -6.96 32.54 6.53
N ASP A 223 -8.21 32.30 6.16
CA ASP A 223 -9.37 32.69 6.94
C ASP A 223 -9.47 31.92 8.26
N THR A 224 -9.02 30.66 8.30
CA THR A 224 -9.11 29.81 9.51
C THR A 224 -7.93 30.04 10.47
N THR A 225 -6.73 30.25 9.94
CA THR A 225 -5.50 30.32 10.75
C THR A 225 -4.95 31.72 10.94
N THR A 226 -5.53 32.71 10.24
CA THR A 226 -5.04 34.10 10.11
C THR A 226 -3.61 34.22 9.55
N ILE A 227 -3.10 33.16 8.91
CA ILE A 227 -1.76 33.09 8.34
C ILE A 227 -1.86 32.97 6.82
N GLN A 228 -1.20 33.88 6.11
CA GLN A 228 -1.10 33.85 4.66
C GLN A 228 0.01 32.87 4.24
N LEU A 229 -0.39 31.70 3.77
CA LEU A 229 0.53 30.72 3.20
C LEU A 229 0.81 31.09 1.73
N PRO A 230 2.06 31.15 1.26
CA PRO A 230 2.35 31.37 -0.16
C PRO A 230 1.74 30.27 -1.02
N LEU A 231 1.12 30.64 -2.16
CA LEU A 231 0.58 29.70 -3.14
C LEU A 231 1.73 29.03 -3.92
N ASP A 232 2.43 28.14 -3.22
CA ASP A 232 3.63 27.45 -3.69
C ASP A 232 3.44 25.93 -3.56
N PRO A 233 3.73 25.15 -4.62
CA PRO A 233 3.69 23.69 -4.56
C PRO A 233 4.55 23.11 -3.42
N LYS A 234 5.64 23.77 -3.01
CA LYS A 234 6.46 23.30 -1.87
C LYS A 234 5.68 23.32 -0.56
N ALA A 235 4.93 24.39 -0.30
CA ALA A 235 4.10 24.51 0.89
C ALA A 235 2.86 23.60 0.83
N PHE A 236 2.21 23.50 -0.33
CA PHE A 236 0.94 22.79 -0.47
C PHE A 236 1.08 21.28 -0.67
N LEU A 237 2.11 20.82 -1.38
CA LEU A 237 2.34 19.41 -1.67
C LEU A 237 3.30 18.77 -0.67
N LEU A 238 4.44 19.42 -0.39
CA LEU A 238 5.47 18.89 0.51
C LEU A 238 5.26 19.29 1.98
N LEU A 239 4.30 20.17 2.27
CA LEU A 239 4.03 20.67 3.62
C LEU A 239 5.26 21.33 4.27
N ASP A 240 6.12 21.97 3.46
CA ASP A 240 7.27 22.75 3.92
C ASP A 240 6.78 24.08 4.52
N ILE A 241 6.17 23.98 5.70
CA ILE A 241 5.61 25.10 6.47
C ILE A 241 6.63 25.54 7.51
N PRO A 242 6.92 26.86 7.65
CA PRO A 242 7.86 27.39 8.63
C PRO A 242 7.63 26.86 10.05
N ARG A 243 8.71 26.65 10.80
CA ARG A 243 8.62 26.09 12.16
C ARG A 243 8.11 27.11 13.17
N GLU A 244 8.24 28.38 12.83
CA GLU A 244 7.78 29.56 13.53
C GLU A 244 6.23 29.64 13.54
N THR A 245 5.58 28.95 12.60
CA THR A 245 4.12 28.83 12.58
C THR A 245 3.62 28.15 13.86
N PRO A 246 2.63 28.74 14.57
CA PRO A 246 2.06 28.16 15.76
C PRO A 246 1.67 26.70 15.56
N THR A 247 2.06 25.83 16.48
CA THR A 247 1.88 24.37 16.31
C THR A 247 0.43 23.99 16.02
N GLN A 248 -0.54 24.70 16.59
CA GLN A 248 -1.95 24.44 16.37
C GLN A 248 -2.43 24.83 14.97
N ALA A 249 -2.05 26.01 14.49
CA ALA A 249 -2.33 26.45 13.14
C ALA A 249 -1.69 25.50 12.12
N ARG A 250 -0.42 25.10 12.36
CA ARG A 250 0.29 24.16 11.49
C ARG A 250 -0.40 22.79 11.43
N LYS A 251 -0.89 22.24 12.54
CA LYS A 251 -1.68 21.00 12.53
C LYS A 251 -2.93 21.14 11.67
N LEU A 252 -3.66 22.25 11.82
CA LEU A 252 -4.87 22.50 11.04
C LEU A 252 -4.57 22.63 9.54
N MET A 253 -3.51 23.35 9.18
CA MET A 253 -3.02 23.45 7.80
C MET A 253 -2.69 22.07 7.22
N TYR A 254 -2.00 21.22 7.98
CA TYR A 254 -1.68 19.85 7.56
C TYR A 254 -2.94 19.02 7.32
N HIS A 255 -3.96 19.14 8.17
CA HIS A 255 -5.25 18.47 7.97
C HIS A 255 -5.95 18.94 6.69
N ILE A 256 -6.02 20.26 6.48
CA ILE A 256 -6.67 20.84 5.29
C ILE A 256 -5.94 20.42 4.02
N LEU A 257 -4.61 20.62 3.97
CA LEU A 257 -3.79 20.33 2.79
C LEU A 257 -3.77 18.85 2.44
N LEU A 258 -3.63 17.95 3.42
CA LEU A 258 -3.64 16.51 3.14
C LEU A 258 -5.01 15.99 2.74
N THR A 259 -6.08 16.57 3.29
CA THR A 259 -7.44 16.25 2.84
C THR A 259 -7.65 16.72 1.41
N ALA A 260 -7.14 17.90 1.07
CA ALA A 260 -7.19 18.42 -0.30
C ALA A 260 -6.41 17.52 -1.28
N GLN A 261 -5.19 17.12 -0.92
CA GLN A 261 -4.40 16.17 -1.71
C GLN A 261 -5.12 14.82 -1.85
N LYS A 262 -5.71 14.31 -0.77
CA LYS A 262 -6.48 13.06 -0.78
C LYS A 262 -7.66 13.12 -1.74
N LEU A 263 -8.35 14.26 -1.83
CA LEU A 263 -9.45 14.45 -2.79
C LEU A 263 -8.98 14.44 -4.25
N ILE A 264 -7.84 15.09 -4.54
CA ILE A 264 -7.22 15.01 -5.87
C ILE A 264 -6.86 13.55 -6.21
N ALA A 265 -6.31 12.80 -5.25
CA ALA A 265 -6.00 11.38 -5.41
C ALA A 265 -7.25 10.49 -5.55
N ARG A 266 -8.37 10.82 -4.89
CA ARG A 266 -9.65 10.12 -5.10
C ARG A 266 -10.16 10.30 -6.53
N LEU A 267 -9.97 11.49 -7.09
CA LEU A 267 -10.37 11.86 -8.45
C LEU A 267 -9.22 11.71 -9.45
N TRP A 268 -8.27 10.79 -9.22
CA TRP A 268 -6.98 10.81 -9.91
C TRP A 268 -7.09 10.68 -11.44
N LYS A 269 -7.90 9.75 -11.92
CA LYS A 269 -8.08 9.45 -13.37
C LYS A 269 -9.32 10.11 -13.98
N THR A 270 -9.94 11.07 -13.28
CA THR A 270 -11.15 11.75 -13.77
C THR A 270 -10.82 13.10 -14.39
N THR A 271 -11.74 13.63 -15.20
CA THR A 271 -11.63 14.97 -15.80
C THR A 271 -11.99 16.09 -14.82
N GLU A 272 -12.74 15.78 -13.77
CA GLU A 272 -13.35 16.73 -12.86
C GLU A 272 -12.43 17.16 -11.73
N ALA A 273 -12.26 18.47 -11.52
CA ALA A 273 -11.53 19.00 -10.36
C ALA A 273 -12.30 18.74 -9.05
N PRO A 274 -11.60 18.56 -7.91
CA PRO A 274 -12.27 18.43 -6.62
C PRO A 274 -13.06 19.68 -6.26
N SER A 275 -14.17 19.50 -5.56
CA SER A 275 -15.03 20.59 -5.12
C SER A 275 -14.77 20.98 -3.65
N ILE A 276 -14.79 22.28 -3.36
CA ILE A 276 -14.61 22.83 -2.01
C ILE A 276 -15.65 22.34 -0.99
N PRO A 277 -16.96 22.21 -1.32
CA PRO A 277 -17.93 21.64 -0.39
C PRO A 277 -17.56 20.23 0.08
N THR A 278 -17.04 19.39 -0.81
CA THR A 278 -16.56 18.03 -0.46
C THR A 278 -15.29 18.09 0.38
N LEU A 279 -14.40 19.06 0.14
CA LEU A 279 -13.23 19.30 1.01
C LEU A 279 -13.66 19.61 2.44
N ILE A 280 -14.59 20.55 2.62
CA ILE A 280 -15.12 20.94 3.93
C ILE A 280 -15.76 19.73 4.63
N GLN A 281 -16.56 18.95 3.90
CA GLN A 281 -17.19 17.73 4.43
C GLN A 281 -16.17 16.68 4.90
N ASP A 282 -15.13 16.41 4.10
CA ASP A 282 -14.09 15.44 4.47
C ASP A 282 -13.28 15.93 5.70
N ILE A 283 -13.04 17.24 5.82
CA ILE A 283 -12.39 17.84 6.99
C ILE A 283 -13.28 17.70 8.24
N ASP A 284 -14.59 17.91 8.12
CA ASP A 284 -15.52 17.72 9.24
C ASP A 284 -15.56 16.27 9.71
N ASN A 285 -15.58 15.32 8.78
CA ASN A 285 -15.52 13.89 9.11
C ASN A 285 -14.23 13.56 9.86
N GLN A 286 -13.10 14.17 9.45
CA GLN A 286 -11.82 14.03 10.14
C GLN A 286 -11.86 14.62 11.56
N ALA A 287 -12.48 15.80 11.73
CA ALA A 287 -12.65 16.44 13.03
C ALA A 287 -13.45 15.57 14.00
N ILE A 288 -14.56 14.98 13.52
CA ILE A 288 -15.41 14.07 14.29
C ILE A 288 -14.64 12.82 14.70
N TYR A 289 -13.91 12.22 13.77
CA TYR A 289 -13.10 11.02 14.01
C TYR A 289 -12.05 11.27 15.09
N GLU A 290 -11.28 12.35 14.98
CA GLU A 290 -10.23 12.66 15.94
C GLU A 290 -10.76 13.05 17.31
N THR A 291 -11.87 13.80 17.35
CA THR A 291 -12.53 14.15 18.61
C THR A 291 -13.00 12.91 19.34
N SER A 292 -13.65 11.98 18.62
CA SER A 292 -14.12 10.70 19.15
C SER A 292 -12.95 9.85 19.68
N PHE A 293 -11.86 9.76 18.91
CA PHE A 293 -10.66 9.03 19.30
C PHE A 293 -9.95 9.65 20.51
N SER A 294 -9.89 10.98 20.60
CA SER A 294 -9.33 11.70 21.75
C SER A 294 -10.14 11.47 23.03
N LYS A 295 -11.48 11.46 22.93
CA LYS A 295 -12.38 11.16 24.04
C LYS A 295 -12.17 9.74 24.56
N ALA A 296 -12.07 8.74 23.67
CA ALA A 296 -11.81 7.35 24.04
C ALA A 296 -10.46 7.14 24.77
N ARG A 297 -9.50 8.07 24.60
CA ARG A 297 -8.15 8.00 25.19
C ARG A 297 -7.94 8.94 26.38
N ASN A 298 -8.99 9.60 26.90
CA ASN A 298 -8.92 10.62 27.96
C ASN A 298 -7.90 11.76 27.70
N ARG A 299 -7.73 12.16 26.43
CA ARG A 299 -6.82 13.25 26.02
C ARG A 299 -7.61 14.41 25.42
N THR A 300 -8.26 15.21 26.26
CA THR A 300 -9.23 16.24 25.85
C THR A 300 -8.63 17.62 25.53
N SER A 301 -7.49 17.99 26.10
CA SER A 301 -7.05 19.40 26.12
C SER A 301 -6.56 19.97 24.76
N CYS A 302 -5.64 19.31 24.05
CA CYS A 302 -4.97 19.91 22.88
C CYS A 302 -5.72 19.77 21.54
N SER A 303 -6.53 18.72 21.37
CA SER A 303 -7.31 18.51 20.12
C SER A 303 -8.49 19.49 19.99
N SER A 304 -9.04 19.91 21.13
CA SER A 304 -10.25 20.74 21.18
C SER A 304 -10.05 22.12 20.54
N SER A 305 -8.92 22.80 20.81
CA SER A 305 -8.72 24.19 20.38
C SER A 305 -8.50 24.35 18.86
N MET A 306 -7.91 23.34 18.20
CA MET A 306 -7.67 23.37 16.75
C MET A 306 -9.00 23.28 16.00
N TRP A 307 -9.80 22.29 16.37
CA TRP A 307 -11.10 22.05 15.75
C TRP A 307 -12.13 23.10 16.17
N GLU A 308 -11.91 23.84 17.26
CA GLU A 308 -12.69 25.04 17.58
C GLU A 308 -12.51 26.14 16.53
N GLN A 309 -11.26 26.46 16.15
CA GLN A 309 -10.98 27.45 15.10
C GLN A 309 -11.68 27.08 13.77
N TRP A 310 -11.60 25.80 13.38
CA TRP A 310 -12.32 25.29 12.21
C TRP A 310 -13.85 25.43 12.33
N ARG A 311 -14.42 25.10 13.50
CA ARG A 311 -15.87 25.20 13.74
C ARG A 311 -16.35 26.65 13.69
N VAL A 312 -15.61 27.58 14.31
CA VAL A 312 -15.91 29.02 14.27
C VAL A 312 -15.92 29.52 12.83
N TRP A 313 -14.85 29.25 12.07
CA TRP A 313 -14.77 29.62 10.66
C TRP A 313 -15.94 29.07 9.84
N LYS A 314 -16.29 27.80 10.03
CA LYS A 314 -17.42 27.17 9.33
C LYS A 314 -18.75 27.82 9.69
N THR A 315 -18.98 28.15 10.96
CA THR A 315 -20.22 28.83 11.39
C THR A 315 -20.37 30.22 10.77
N ALA A 316 -19.28 30.99 10.68
CA ALA A 316 -19.27 32.31 10.05
C ALA A 316 -19.52 32.22 8.53
N ASN A 317 -19.06 31.15 7.88
CA ASN A 317 -19.12 30.98 6.43
C ASN A 317 -20.26 30.08 5.93
N LYS A 318 -21.26 29.75 6.76
CA LYS A 318 -22.41 28.90 6.39
C LYS A 318 -23.12 29.35 5.10
N GLN A 319 -23.25 30.66 4.87
CA GLN A 319 -23.88 31.20 3.65
C GLN A 319 -23.01 31.02 2.39
N HIS A 320 -21.68 31.05 2.52
CA HIS A 320 -20.75 30.83 1.42
C HIS A 320 -20.70 29.35 1.00
N VAL A 321 -20.77 28.42 1.96
CA VAL A 321 -20.76 26.98 1.71
C VAL A 321 -22.05 26.53 1.00
N SER A 322 -23.21 27.09 1.36
CA SER A 322 -24.49 26.76 0.71
C SER A 322 -24.60 27.29 -0.72
N ARG A 323 -23.96 28.42 -1.07
CA ARG A 323 -23.97 28.97 -2.44
C ARG A 323 -23.12 28.17 -3.44
N GLN A 324 -22.17 27.36 -2.96
CA GLN A 324 -21.29 26.56 -3.80
C GLN A 324 -21.75 25.09 -3.97
N GLN A 325 -22.87 24.69 -3.37
CA GLN A 325 -23.46 23.38 -3.63
C GLN A 325 -24.24 23.41 -4.95
N PRO A 326 -23.87 22.62 -5.98
CA PRO A 326 -24.79 22.36 -7.07
C PRO A 326 -25.98 21.55 -6.53
N ASN A 327 -27.19 21.89 -6.99
CA ASN A 327 -28.44 21.22 -6.63
C ASN A 327 -28.26 19.69 -6.62
N GLN A 328 -28.43 19.08 -5.45
CA GLN A 328 -28.25 17.64 -5.20
C GLN A 328 -29.22 16.73 -5.98
N THR A 329 -30.15 17.29 -6.75
CA THR A 329 -31.18 16.55 -7.48
C THR A 329 -30.65 15.72 -8.66
N GLN A 330 -29.43 15.95 -9.15
CA GLN A 330 -28.86 15.19 -10.27
C GLN A 330 -27.96 14.00 -9.87
N ARG A 331 -27.65 13.84 -8.56
CA ARG A 331 -26.72 12.78 -8.11
C ARG A 331 -27.37 11.42 -7.91
N LEU A 332 -28.69 11.38 -7.67
CA LEU A 332 -29.44 10.13 -7.46
C LEU A 332 -29.69 9.35 -8.75
N ASP A 333 -29.62 9.98 -9.92
CA ASP A 333 -29.79 9.30 -11.21
C ASP A 333 -28.48 8.64 -11.70
N ALA A 334 -27.32 9.19 -11.33
CA ALA A 334 -26.02 8.62 -11.68
C ALA A 334 -25.69 7.35 -10.88
N GLU A 335 -26.14 7.24 -9.62
CA GLU A 335 -25.93 6.04 -8.80
C GLU A 335 -26.87 4.89 -9.18
N ARG A 336 -28.03 5.17 -9.80
CA ARG A 336 -28.93 4.12 -10.34
C ARG A 336 -28.43 3.52 -11.66
N GLY A 337 -27.61 4.24 -12.42
CA GLY A 337 -27.07 3.77 -13.70
C GLY A 337 -26.01 2.65 -13.60
N TRP A 338 -25.35 2.51 -12.44
CA TRP A 338 -24.28 1.51 -12.25
C TRP A 338 -24.77 0.10 -11.89
N VAL A 339 -26.02 -0.06 -11.47
CA VAL A 339 -26.57 -1.36 -11.06
C VAL A 339 -27.21 -2.12 -12.24
N ALA A 340 -27.44 -1.46 -13.38
CA ALA A 340 -28.18 -2.04 -14.50
C ALA A 340 -27.32 -2.57 -15.68
N SER A 341 -26.00 -2.39 -15.69
CA SER A 341 -25.15 -2.73 -16.86
C SER A 341 -24.24 -3.95 -16.72
N THR A 342 -24.44 -4.81 -15.71
CA THR A 342 -23.71 -6.08 -15.55
C THR A 342 -24.56 -7.32 -15.79
N SER A 343 -25.53 -7.23 -16.73
CA SER A 343 -26.14 -8.42 -17.32
C SER A 343 -26.41 -8.22 -18.81
N ARG A 344 -25.41 -8.61 -19.62
CA ARG A 344 -25.59 -9.29 -20.91
C ARG A 344 -24.27 -9.87 -21.37
#